data_AF-A0A1I0FP25-F1
#
_entry.id   AF-A0A1I0FP25-F1
#
_cell.length_a   1.000
_cell.length_b   1.000
_cell.length_c   1.000
_cell.angle_alpha   90.00
_cell.angle_beta   90.00
_cell.angle_gamma   90.00
#
_symmetry.space_group_name_H-M   'P 1'
#
loop_
_entity.id
_entity.type
_entity.pdbx_description
1 polymer ?
#
loop_
_entity_poly.entity_id
_entity_poly.type
_entity_poly.pdbx_seq_one_letter_code
_entity_poly.pdbx_strand_id
1 'polypeptide(L)'
;MFSDCKLEFNYDQLKREIDLKVMVEEQNSSHCLKMSNKKHVTRNVDVSIVCKSDKSVDFKIELPNKKRNNIESILEREKIYNYSNEFADSKDPLKKICLKSNEKIIISADNLSCSDEYDNETINILEELRKIENYFDAKFICPESVYQLDDKYRKELINFIEKGYSIISSLRPDKIELSINNVDTLKSIYSMMNKSNCTYLYRLEKELPILYDATLEDEDLAYVFGKYSVNLNDLKFKIDTFVKGDVRLVEFIPISTADTYVTKFEHLKIIEEKGENMMEIPNS
;
A
#
# COMPACT_ATOMS: atom_id res chain seq x y z
N MET A 1 41.29 -17.04 -10.80
CA MET A 1 40.40 -16.00 -11.34
C MET A 1 39.11 -16.04 -10.56
N PHE A 2 38.69 -14.91 -9.97
CA PHE A 2 37.35 -14.78 -9.40
C PHE A 2 36.40 -14.52 -10.57
N SER A 3 35.65 -15.54 -10.98
CA SER A 3 34.57 -15.40 -11.95
C SER A 3 33.28 -15.56 -11.17
N ASP A 4 32.55 -14.46 -11.06
CA ASP A 4 31.29 -14.29 -10.33
C ASP A 4 31.42 -14.39 -8.80
N CYS A 5 31.07 -13.28 -8.14
CA CYS A 5 31.01 -13.19 -6.70
C CYS A 5 29.55 -12.98 -6.26
N LYS A 6 29.22 -13.42 -5.06
CA LYS A 6 27.92 -13.19 -4.42
C LYS A 6 28.13 -12.49 -3.10
N LEU A 7 27.39 -11.40 -2.90
CA LEU A 7 27.25 -10.81 -1.58
C LEU A 7 26.06 -11.46 -0.88
N GLU A 8 26.32 -12.19 0.19
CA GLU A 8 25.29 -12.81 1.02
C GLU A 8 25.10 -12.02 2.32
N PHE A 9 23.85 -11.73 2.63
CA PHE A 9 23.40 -11.28 3.95
C PHE A 9 22.65 -12.44 4.59
N ASN A 10 23.09 -12.90 5.76
CA ASN A 10 22.41 -13.95 6.50
C ASN A 10 21.98 -13.43 7.88
N TYR A 11 20.68 -13.33 8.09
CA TYR A 11 20.06 -12.86 9.33
C TYR A 11 19.02 -13.86 9.81
N ASP A 12 19.35 -14.62 10.85
CA ASP A 12 18.55 -15.74 11.38
C ASP A 12 18.21 -16.79 10.30
N GLN A 13 17.00 -16.71 9.70
CA GLN A 13 16.51 -17.58 8.62
C GLN A 13 16.37 -16.85 7.27
N LEU A 14 16.61 -15.53 7.24
CA LEU A 14 16.52 -14.72 6.04
C LEU A 14 17.88 -14.70 5.35
N LYS A 15 17.95 -15.38 4.20
CA LYS A 15 19.11 -15.33 3.30
C LYS A 15 18.81 -14.41 2.14
N ARG A 16 19.66 -13.40 1.93
CA ARG A 16 19.64 -12.53 0.75
C ARG A 16 20.95 -12.66 -0.01
N GLU A 17 20.87 -12.74 -1.34
CA GLU A 17 22.05 -12.82 -2.20
C GLU A 17 22.00 -11.74 -3.28
N ILE A 18 23.14 -11.12 -3.58
CA ILE A 18 23.31 -10.17 -4.68
C ILE A 18 24.50 -10.61 -5.52
N ASP A 19 24.25 -10.90 -6.79
CA ASP A 19 25.30 -11.24 -7.75
C ASP A 19 26.15 -10.01 -8.10
N LEU A 20 27.47 -10.16 -7.99
CA LEU A 20 28.46 -9.13 -8.26
C LEU A 20 29.43 -9.59 -9.35
N LYS A 21 29.67 -8.71 -10.31
CA LYS A 21 30.74 -8.90 -11.29
C LYS A 21 32.04 -8.34 -10.75
N VAL A 22 33.08 -9.16 -10.83
CA VAL A 22 34.44 -8.79 -10.44
C VAL A 22 35.10 -7.99 -11.54
N MET A 23 35.74 -6.90 -11.15
CA MET A 23 36.56 -6.03 -12.00
C MET A 23 37.86 -5.71 -11.24
N VAL A 24 38.98 -5.77 -11.93
CA VAL A 24 40.26 -5.31 -11.37
C VAL A 24 40.45 -3.87 -11.84
N GLU A 25 40.65 -2.95 -10.91
CA GLU A 25 40.94 -1.54 -11.19
C GLU A 25 42.27 -1.16 -10.51
N GLU A 26 43.11 -0.41 -11.22
CA GLU A 26 44.28 0.25 -10.62
C GLU A 26 43.85 1.63 -10.10
N GLN A 27 44.05 1.87 -8.80
CA GLN A 27 43.92 3.21 -8.21
C GLN A 27 45.22 3.58 -7.50
N ASN A 28 45.78 4.74 -7.83
CA ASN A 28 46.97 5.31 -7.17
C ASN A 28 48.14 4.30 -7.04
N SER A 29 48.44 3.55 -8.10
CA SER A 29 49.51 2.54 -8.13
C SER A 29 49.29 1.32 -7.21
N SER A 30 48.08 1.16 -6.68
CA SER A 30 47.65 -0.01 -5.91
C SER A 30 46.58 -0.79 -6.68
N HIS A 31 46.69 -2.12 -6.66
CA HIS A 31 45.68 -2.99 -7.26
C HIS A 31 44.51 -3.10 -6.28
N CYS A 32 43.34 -2.62 -6.71
CA CYS A 32 42.10 -2.74 -5.96
C CYS A 32 41.19 -3.76 -6.66
N LEU A 33 40.51 -4.58 -5.86
CA LEU A 33 39.50 -5.50 -6.38
C LEU A 33 38.13 -4.85 -6.20
N LYS A 34 37.46 -4.56 -7.32
CA LYS A 34 36.14 -3.93 -7.32
C LYS A 34 35.09 -4.92 -7.77
N MET A 35 33.97 -4.94 -7.06
CA MET A 35 32.86 -5.83 -7.35
C MET A 35 31.59 -5.00 -7.41
N SER A 36 30.82 -5.14 -8.49
CA SER A 36 29.57 -4.40 -8.60
C SER A 36 28.51 -5.16 -9.39
N ASN A 37 27.25 -4.87 -9.11
CA ASN A 37 26.12 -5.35 -9.89
C ASN A 37 25.66 -4.34 -10.96
N LYS A 38 26.37 -3.21 -11.21
CA LYS A 38 25.90 -2.14 -12.11
C LYS A 38 25.58 -2.58 -13.55
N LYS A 39 26.11 -3.73 -13.99
CA LYS A 39 25.82 -4.33 -15.31
C LYS A 39 24.52 -5.16 -15.34
N HIS A 40 23.90 -5.45 -14.20
CA HIS A 40 22.63 -6.18 -14.12
C HIS A 40 21.47 -5.22 -14.39
N VAL A 41 20.73 -5.41 -15.47
CA VAL A 41 19.70 -4.45 -15.93
C VAL A 41 18.50 -4.41 -14.98
N THR A 42 18.15 -5.55 -14.38
CA THR A 42 16.95 -5.71 -13.53
C THR A 42 17.18 -5.36 -12.06
N ARG A 43 18.42 -5.08 -11.65
CA ARG A 43 18.78 -4.79 -10.26
C ARG A 43 17.96 -3.66 -9.67
N ASN A 44 17.58 -3.77 -8.40
CA ASN A 44 16.87 -2.73 -7.66
C ASN A 44 17.83 -1.73 -7.01
N VAL A 45 19.00 -2.20 -6.58
CA VAL A 45 20.06 -1.38 -5.99
C VAL A 45 21.37 -1.53 -6.76
N ASP A 46 22.17 -0.47 -6.78
CA ASP A 46 23.57 -0.47 -7.17
C ASP A 46 24.40 -0.84 -5.94
N VAL A 47 25.05 -2.00 -5.97
CA VAL A 47 26.01 -2.40 -4.94
C VAL A 47 27.42 -2.31 -5.51
N SER A 48 28.32 -1.67 -4.77
CA SER A 48 29.74 -1.59 -5.08
C SER A 48 30.57 -1.91 -3.85
N ILE A 49 31.50 -2.85 -4.01
CA ILE A 49 32.49 -3.22 -3.00
C ILE A 49 33.87 -2.96 -3.58
N VAL A 50 34.71 -2.22 -2.86
CA VAL A 50 36.11 -2.00 -3.21
C VAL A 50 36.99 -2.54 -2.10
N CYS A 51 37.82 -3.53 -2.44
CA CYS A 51 38.79 -4.11 -1.54
C CYS A 51 40.16 -3.53 -1.86
N LYS A 52 40.69 -2.75 -0.94
CA LYS A 52 41.98 -2.10 -1.07
C LYS A 52 43.10 -3.04 -0.62
N SER A 53 44.32 -2.75 -1.04
CA SER A 53 45.50 -3.58 -0.75
C SER A 53 45.85 -3.64 0.75
N ASP A 54 45.41 -2.66 1.54
CA ASP A 54 45.54 -2.59 2.99
C ASP A 54 44.47 -3.41 3.74
N LYS A 55 43.65 -4.19 3.01
CA LYS A 55 42.51 -4.99 3.50
C LYS A 55 41.32 -4.15 3.98
N SER A 56 41.33 -2.83 3.79
CA SER A 56 40.12 -2.04 3.98
C SER A 56 39.10 -2.34 2.89
N VAL A 57 37.83 -2.31 3.26
CA VAL A 57 36.70 -2.60 2.36
C VAL A 57 35.78 -1.40 2.38
N ASP A 58 35.62 -0.76 1.23
CA ASP A 58 34.60 0.27 1.04
C ASP A 58 33.34 -0.40 0.46
N PHE A 59 32.23 -0.23 1.15
CA PHE A 59 30.93 -0.75 0.74
C PHE A 59 29.99 0.41 0.47
N LYS A 60 29.34 0.40 -0.70
CA LYS A 60 28.39 1.42 -1.11
C LYS A 60 27.14 0.81 -1.71
N ILE A 61 26.00 1.33 -1.29
CA ILE A 61 24.69 1.02 -1.87
C ILE A 61 24.09 2.32 -2.40
N GLU A 62 23.62 2.30 -3.64
CA GLU A 62 22.93 3.44 -4.25
C GLU A 62 21.66 2.95 -4.95
N LEU A 63 20.75 3.88 -5.25
CA LEU A 63 19.63 3.59 -6.14
C LEU A 63 20.04 3.84 -7.59
N PRO A 64 19.75 2.91 -8.52
CA PRO A 64 19.87 3.17 -9.95
C PRO A 64 19.04 4.41 -10.32
N ASN A 65 19.53 5.25 -11.23
CA ASN A 65 18.87 6.52 -11.59
C ASN A 65 17.38 6.37 -11.97
N LYS A 66 17.02 5.29 -12.66
CA LYS A 66 15.63 5.02 -13.08
C LYS A 66 14.73 4.44 -11.98
N LYS A 67 15.29 4.10 -10.82
CA LYS A 67 14.60 3.43 -9.70
C LYS A 67 14.59 4.28 -8.41
N ARG A 68 14.99 5.56 -8.50
CA ARG A 68 15.08 6.46 -7.34
C ARG A 68 13.78 6.65 -6.58
N ASN A 69 12.64 6.56 -7.28
CA ASN A 69 11.31 6.75 -6.69
C ASN A 69 10.52 5.44 -6.57
N ASN A 70 11.16 4.29 -6.87
CA ASN A 70 10.49 3.00 -6.84
C ASN A 70 10.54 2.42 -5.42
N ILE A 71 9.36 2.15 -4.83
CA ILE A 71 9.23 1.66 -3.46
C ILE A 71 10.04 0.38 -3.21
N GLU A 72 9.92 -0.62 -4.09
CA GLU A 72 10.67 -1.88 -3.94
C GLU A 72 12.18 -1.66 -3.89
N SER A 73 12.68 -0.71 -4.70
CA SER A 73 14.11 -0.41 -4.75
C SER A 73 14.61 0.35 -3.52
N ILE A 74 13.82 1.31 -3.04
CA ILE A 74 14.11 2.05 -1.80
C ILE A 74 14.06 1.08 -0.61
N LEU A 75 13.01 0.28 -0.51
CA LEU A 75 12.85 -0.75 0.52
C LEU A 75 14.02 -1.74 0.52
N GLU A 76 14.47 -2.18 -0.67
CA GLU A 76 15.63 -3.03 -0.80
C GLU A 76 16.90 -2.37 -0.25
N ARG A 77 17.15 -1.10 -0.57
CA ARG A 77 18.29 -0.34 -0.02
C ARG A 77 18.19 -0.23 1.50
N GLU A 78 17.06 0.23 2.03
CA GLU A 78 16.88 0.44 3.47
C GLU A 78 17.04 -0.85 4.27
N LYS A 79 16.52 -1.97 3.75
CA LYS A 79 16.74 -3.28 4.37
C LYS A 79 18.21 -3.67 4.42
N ILE A 80 18.96 -3.44 3.34
CA ILE A 80 20.39 -3.78 3.34
C ILE A 80 21.16 -2.89 4.31
N TYR A 81 20.82 -1.60 4.42
CA TYR A 81 21.40 -0.72 5.44
C TYR A 81 21.06 -1.19 6.85
N ASN A 82 19.80 -1.53 7.12
CA ASN A 82 19.39 -2.07 8.41
C ASN A 82 20.18 -3.34 8.76
N TYR A 83 20.27 -4.30 7.82
CA TYR A 83 21.06 -5.50 8.03
C TYR A 83 22.53 -5.16 8.34
N SER A 84 23.15 -4.27 7.56
CA SER A 84 24.57 -3.90 7.74
C SER A 84 24.85 -3.31 9.12
N ASN A 85 23.95 -2.46 9.63
CA ASN A 85 24.07 -1.88 10.96
C ASN A 85 23.84 -2.90 12.07
N GLU A 86 22.81 -3.74 11.96
CA GLU A 86 22.56 -4.82 12.93
C GLU A 86 23.73 -5.81 12.98
N PHE A 87 24.46 -6.03 11.87
CA PHE A 87 25.69 -6.83 11.86
C PHE A 87 26.86 -6.15 12.59
N ALA A 88 27.05 -4.84 12.41
CA ALA A 88 28.13 -4.10 13.05
C ALA A 88 28.09 -4.20 14.59
N ASP A 89 26.88 -4.27 15.16
CA ASP A 89 26.66 -4.35 16.60
C ASP A 89 26.50 -5.79 17.12
N SER A 90 26.42 -6.79 16.24
CA SER A 90 26.10 -8.16 16.64
C SER A 90 27.33 -8.97 17.08
N LYS A 91 27.17 -9.72 18.18
CA LYS A 91 28.10 -10.78 18.59
C LYS A 91 27.65 -12.17 18.14
N ASP A 92 26.56 -12.26 17.38
CA ASP A 92 25.98 -13.54 16.95
C ASP A 92 26.73 -14.09 15.74
N PRO A 93 27.36 -15.29 15.83
CA PRO A 93 28.08 -15.89 14.72
C PRO A 93 27.19 -16.32 13.55
N LEU A 94 25.86 -16.34 13.71
CA LEU A 94 24.91 -16.61 12.62
C LEU A 94 24.64 -15.37 11.78
N LYS A 95 24.91 -14.18 12.32
CA LYS A 95 24.69 -12.91 11.66
C LYS A 95 25.95 -12.51 10.90
N LYS A 96 25.96 -12.71 9.57
CA LYS A 96 27.14 -12.48 8.71
C LYS A 96 26.83 -11.79 7.40
N ILE A 97 27.73 -10.88 7.00
CA ILE A 97 27.90 -10.43 5.62
C ILE A 97 29.14 -11.13 5.05
N CYS A 98 28.94 -11.88 3.98
CA CYS A 98 30.03 -12.58 3.32
C CYS A 98 30.02 -12.33 1.82
N LEU A 99 31.19 -12.02 1.27
CA LEU A 99 31.44 -12.13 -0.14
C LEU A 99 31.90 -13.55 -0.44
N LYS A 100 31.18 -14.25 -1.30
CA LYS A 100 31.54 -15.59 -1.77
C LYS A 100 31.91 -15.60 -3.24
N SER A 101 32.79 -16.52 -3.63
CA SER A 101 32.95 -16.96 -5.03
C SER A 101 33.10 -18.47 -5.03
N ASN A 102 32.32 -19.16 -5.87
CA ASN A 102 32.26 -20.63 -5.90
C ASN A 102 32.06 -21.24 -4.50
N GLU A 103 31.10 -20.71 -3.73
CA GLU A 103 30.78 -21.09 -2.34
C GLU A 103 31.90 -20.91 -1.30
N LYS A 104 33.06 -20.36 -1.69
CA LYS A 104 34.14 -20.00 -0.76
C LYS A 104 33.99 -18.56 -0.31
N ILE A 105 34.03 -18.33 1.00
CA ILE A 105 34.06 -16.99 1.59
C ILE A 105 35.40 -16.36 1.24
N ILE A 106 35.37 -15.26 0.49
CA ILE A 106 36.54 -14.46 0.11
C ILE A 106 36.76 -13.33 1.12
N ILE A 107 35.67 -12.73 1.58
CA ILE A 107 35.69 -11.64 2.57
C ILE A 107 34.54 -11.87 3.54
N SER A 108 34.86 -11.95 4.84
CA SER A 108 33.90 -11.78 5.92
C SER A 108 34.00 -10.33 6.35
N ALA A 109 32.92 -9.58 6.18
CA ALA A 109 32.94 -8.15 6.41
C ALA A 109 32.47 -7.87 7.84
N ASP A 110 33.31 -8.29 8.80
CA ASP A 110 32.99 -8.28 10.23
C ASP A 110 32.94 -6.84 10.81
N ASN A 111 33.29 -5.82 10.02
CA ASN A 111 33.39 -4.40 10.43
C ASN A 111 32.69 -3.44 9.44
N LEU A 112 31.62 -3.86 8.75
CA LEU A 112 30.84 -2.95 7.90
C LEU A 112 30.05 -1.97 8.77
N SER A 113 30.61 -0.80 9.06
CA SER A 113 29.82 0.31 9.59
C SER A 113 29.21 1.09 8.43
N CYS A 114 27.90 1.01 8.26
CA CYS A 114 27.20 2.01 7.47
C CYS A 114 27.04 3.26 8.36
N SER A 115 27.46 4.41 7.87
CA SER A 115 27.33 5.68 8.61
C SER A 115 25.92 6.27 8.55
N ASP A 116 25.05 5.69 7.72
CA ASP A 116 23.72 6.21 7.48
C ASP A 116 22.77 5.78 8.62
N GLU A 117 22.11 6.77 9.24
CA GLU A 117 21.01 6.54 10.19
C GLU A 117 19.90 5.75 9.48
N TYR A 118 19.44 4.68 10.12
CA TYR A 118 18.35 3.85 9.62
C TYR A 118 17.09 4.12 10.43
N ASP A 119 15.95 4.00 9.78
CA ASP A 119 14.66 4.20 10.40
C ASP A 119 13.74 2.99 10.12
N ASN A 120 13.46 2.23 11.18
CA ASN A 120 12.54 1.09 11.14
C ASN A 120 11.11 1.52 10.80
N GLU A 121 10.72 2.75 11.13
CA GLU A 121 9.42 3.30 10.75
C GLU A 121 9.32 3.44 9.23
N THR A 122 10.35 4.00 8.60
CA THR A 122 10.46 4.10 7.14
C THR A 122 10.35 2.72 6.46
N ILE A 123 11.03 1.68 6.96
CA ILE A 123 10.92 0.32 6.39
C ILE A 123 9.49 -0.21 6.47
N ASN A 124 8.82 -0.02 7.60
CA ASN A 124 7.43 -0.47 7.78
C ASN A 124 6.47 0.26 6.83
N ILE A 125 6.64 1.57 6.66
CA ILE A 125 5.84 2.37 5.72
C ILE A 125 6.05 1.86 4.29
N LEU A 126 7.30 1.62 3.88
CA LEU A 126 7.62 1.12 2.54
C LEU A 126 7.05 -0.30 2.28
N GLU A 127 7.04 -1.16 3.29
CA GLU A 127 6.38 -2.48 3.23
C GLU A 127 4.87 -2.37 3.03
N GLU A 128 4.22 -1.47 3.78
CA GLU A 128 2.79 -1.18 3.62
C GLU A 128 2.50 -0.64 2.21
N LEU A 129 3.27 0.32 1.72
CA LEU A 129 3.07 0.86 0.37
C LEU A 129 3.27 -0.19 -0.71
N ARG A 130 4.29 -1.05 -0.57
CA ARG A 130 4.49 -2.18 -1.49
C ARG A 130 3.30 -3.14 -1.49
N LYS A 131 2.74 -3.44 -0.33
CA LYS A 131 1.55 -4.29 -0.21
C LYS A 131 0.36 -3.68 -0.95
N ILE A 132 0.18 -2.36 -0.85
CA ILE A 132 -0.87 -1.63 -1.57
C ILE A 132 -0.60 -1.65 -3.09
N GLU A 133 0.62 -1.35 -3.53
CA GLU A 133 1.00 -1.42 -4.96
C GLU A 133 0.67 -2.79 -5.58
N ASN A 134 1.01 -3.87 -4.87
CA ASN A 134 0.80 -5.23 -5.36
C ASN A 134 -0.68 -5.62 -5.39
N TYR A 135 -1.49 -5.13 -4.43
CA TYR A 135 -2.90 -5.46 -4.36
C TYR A 135 -3.70 -4.79 -5.49
N PHE A 136 -3.44 -3.51 -5.73
CA PHE A 136 -4.17 -2.71 -6.72
C PHE A 136 -3.49 -2.65 -8.10
N ASP A 137 -2.40 -3.41 -8.30
CA ASP A 137 -1.52 -3.30 -9.47
C ASP A 137 -1.12 -1.83 -9.79
N ALA A 138 -0.89 -1.05 -8.74
CA ALA A 138 -0.58 0.37 -8.80
C ALA A 138 0.92 0.62 -8.64
N LYS A 139 1.37 1.81 -9.07
CA LYS A 139 2.75 2.27 -8.91
C LYS A 139 2.75 3.67 -8.32
N PHE A 140 3.23 3.79 -7.09
CA PHE A 140 3.38 5.08 -6.45
C PHE A 140 4.71 5.72 -6.83
N ILE A 141 4.73 7.04 -6.82
CA ILE A 141 5.98 7.78 -6.69
C ILE A 141 6.28 7.79 -5.19
N CYS A 142 7.36 7.13 -4.77
CA CYS A 142 7.71 7.10 -3.34
C CYS A 142 7.78 8.53 -2.80
N PRO A 143 7.01 8.86 -1.76
CA PRO A 143 6.96 10.22 -1.25
C PRO A 143 8.29 10.60 -0.61
N GLU A 144 8.74 11.84 -0.83
CA GLU A 144 9.88 12.41 -0.10
C GLU A 144 9.51 12.74 1.36
N SER A 145 8.20 12.92 1.65
CA SER A 145 7.66 13.24 2.96
C SER A 145 6.28 12.61 3.18
N VAL A 146 6.01 12.13 4.39
CA VAL A 146 4.72 11.52 4.74
C VAL A 146 3.80 12.59 5.33
N TYR A 147 2.77 12.99 4.59
CA TYR A 147 1.73 13.87 5.11
C TYR A 147 0.73 13.09 5.99
N GLN A 148 0.21 13.73 7.04
CA GLN A 148 -0.68 13.08 8.03
C GLN A 148 -1.95 12.47 7.40
N LEU A 149 -2.50 13.10 6.36
CA LEU A 149 -3.68 12.60 5.67
C LEU A 149 -3.35 11.32 4.88
N ASP A 150 -2.22 11.30 4.18
CA ASP A 150 -1.76 10.13 3.43
C ASP A 150 -1.43 8.96 4.36
N ASP A 151 -0.87 9.23 5.55
CA ASP A 151 -0.59 8.21 6.57
C ASP A 151 -1.88 7.52 7.06
N LYS A 152 -2.91 8.31 7.34
CA LYS A 152 -4.22 7.80 7.74
C LYS A 152 -4.82 6.95 6.63
N TYR A 153 -4.81 7.46 5.40
CA TYR A 153 -5.40 6.77 4.27
C TYR A 153 -4.65 5.48 3.91
N ARG A 154 -3.31 5.48 4.01
CA ARG A 154 -2.48 4.26 3.90
C ARG A 154 -2.93 3.20 4.90
N LYS A 155 -3.11 3.57 6.18
CA LYS A 155 -3.60 2.64 7.22
C LYS A 155 -5.01 2.13 6.93
N GLU A 156 -5.90 2.97 6.39
CA GLU A 156 -7.23 2.56 5.96
C GLU A 156 -7.15 1.52 4.81
N LEU A 157 -6.29 1.73 3.81
CA LEU A 157 -6.08 0.79 2.71
C LEU A 157 -5.47 -0.55 3.16
N ILE A 158 -4.50 -0.53 4.06
CA ILE A 158 -3.94 -1.77 4.63
C ILE A 158 -5.01 -2.58 5.35
N ASN A 159 -5.86 -1.93 6.16
CA ASN A 159 -6.98 -2.60 6.79
C ASN A 159 -7.94 -3.21 5.77
N PHE A 160 -8.23 -2.50 4.67
CA PHE A 160 -9.04 -3.03 3.58
C PHE A 160 -8.42 -4.29 2.97
N ILE A 161 -7.13 -4.26 2.65
CA ILE A 161 -6.41 -5.42 2.07
C ILE A 161 -6.41 -6.62 3.03
N GLU A 162 -6.25 -6.40 4.32
CA GLU A 162 -6.12 -7.47 5.32
C GLU A 162 -7.46 -8.05 5.79
N LYS A 163 -8.48 -7.20 5.92
CA LYS A 163 -9.77 -7.57 6.52
C LYS A 163 -10.89 -7.67 5.49
N GLY A 164 -10.65 -7.21 4.27
CA GLY A 164 -11.66 -7.11 3.21
C GLY A 164 -12.61 -5.92 3.36
N TYR A 165 -12.42 -5.07 4.38
CA TYR A 165 -13.16 -3.84 4.58
C TYR A 165 -12.34 -2.79 5.36
N SER A 166 -12.68 -1.52 5.19
CA SER A 166 -12.11 -0.43 5.97
C SER A 166 -13.09 0.73 6.12
N ILE A 167 -12.85 1.60 7.10
CA ILE A 167 -13.63 2.82 7.28
C ILE A 167 -12.89 3.93 6.57
N ILE A 168 -13.53 4.59 5.60
CA ILE A 168 -12.98 5.78 4.97
C ILE A 168 -13.54 6.99 5.70
N SER A 169 -12.73 7.49 6.64
CA SER A 169 -13.15 8.55 7.55
C SER A 169 -13.34 9.92 6.88
N SER A 170 -12.78 10.12 5.68
CA SER A 170 -12.93 11.34 4.88
C SER A 170 -14.29 11.45 4.18
N LEU A 171 -15.01 10.33 4.02
CA LEU A 171 -16.31 10.28 3.36
C LEU A 171 -17.39 10.04 4.43
N ARG A 172 -18.04 11.09 4.90
CA ARG A 172 -19.18 11.00 5.82
C ARG A 172 -20.26 12.00 5.43
N PRO A 173 -21.17 11.64 4.51
CA PRO A 173 -22.18 12.58 4.04
C PRO A 173 -23.25 12.79 5.12
N ASP A 174 -23.43 14.05 5.54
CA ASP A 174 -24.47 14.48 6.48
C ASP A 174 -25.89 14.27 5.93
N LYS A 175 -26.02 14.15 4.62
CA LYS A 175 -27.24 13.76 3.92
C LYS A 175 -26.90 13.17 2.56
N ILE A 176 -27.76 12.27 2.07
CA ILE A 176 -27.73 11.77 0.69
C ILE A 176 -29.06 12.14 0.04
N GLU A 177 -29.01 12.73 -1.14
CA GLU A 177 -30.19 13.19 -1.87
C GLU A 177 -30.34 12.43 -3.17
N LEU A 178 -31.50 11.81 -3.38
CA LEU A 178 -31.81 11.09 -4.62
C LEU A 178 -32.94 11.80 -5.37
N SER A 179 -32.69 12.12 -6.64
CA SER A 179 -33.72 12.63 -7.55
C SER A 179 -34.45 11.47 -8.20
N ILE A 180 -35.74 11.31 -7.88
CA ILE A 180 -36.55 10.17 -8.30
C ILE A 180 -37.70 10.64 -9.19
N ASN A 181 -37.74 10.10 -10.41
CA ASN A 181 -38.77 10.41 -11.41
C ASN A 181 -39.77 9.25 -11.65
N ASN A 182 -39.75 8.24 -10.78
CA ASN A 182 -40.59 7.05 -10.86
C ASN A 182 -41.32 6.82 -9.53
N VAL A 183 -42.66 6.81 -9.58
CA VAL A 183 -43.51 6.59 -8.40
C VAL A 183 -43.35 5.20 -7.79
N ASP A 184 -43.04 4.18 -8.58
CA ASP A 184 -42.85 2.82 -8.08
C ASP A 184 -41.57 2.71 -7.25
N THR A 185 -40.52 3.46 -7.62
CA THR A 185 -39.31 3.60 -6.80
C THR A 185 -39.64 4.29 -5.47
N LEU A 186 -40.42 5.37 -5.47
CA LEU A 186 -40.87 6.03 -4.24
C LEU A 186 -41.66 5.08 -3.32
N LYS A 187 -42.60 4.31 -3.89
CA LYS A 187 -43.38 3.31 -3.15
C LYS A 187 -42.52 2.19 -2.58
N SER A 188 -41.51 1.74 -3.33
CA SER A 188 -40.54 0.73 -2.88
C SER A 188 -39.76 1.23 -1.66
N ILE A 189 -39.20 2.44 -1.75
CA ILE A 189 -38.49 3.09 -0.63
C ILE A 189 -39.43 3.23 0.56
N TYR A 190 -40.66 3.72 0.36
CA TYR A 190 -41.63 3.87 1.45
C TYR A 190 -41.94 2.53 2.12
N SER A 191 -42.16 1.46 1.35
CA SER A 191 -42.43 0.12 1.88
C SER A 191 -41.26 -0.41 2.72
N MET A 192 -40.03 -0.25 2.22
CA MET A 192 -38.81 -0.65 2.92
C MET A 192 -38.64 0.14 4.22
N MET A 193 -38.71 1.48 4.14
CA MET A 193 -38.50 2.36 5.29
C MET A 193 -39.61 2.22 6.33
N ASN A 194 -40.85 1.96 5.92
CA ASN A 194 -41.97 1.75 6.85
C ASN A 194 -41.84 0.42 7.63
N LYS A 195 -41.10 -0.57 7.12
CA LYS A 195 -40.83 -1.83 7.83
C LYS A 195 -39.67 -1.71 8.81
N SER A 196 -38.65 -0.94 8.47
CA SER A 196 -37.35 -1.03 9.16
C SER A 196 -36.82 0.29 9.71
N ASN A 197 -37.50 1.41 9.43
CA ASN A 197 -37.16 2.80 9.79
C ASN A 197 -35.80 3.31 9.28
N CYS A 198 -34.91 2.41 8.90
CA CYS A 198 -33.55 2.68 8.48
C CYS A 198 -33.12 1.70 7.39
N THR A 199 -32.14 2.13 6.60
CA THR A 199 -31.45 1.31 5.61
C THR A 199 -29.99 1.71 5.54
N TYR A 200 -29.11 0.76 5.24
CA TYR A 200 -27.81 1.10 4.69
C TYR A 200 -27.99 1.58 3.25
N LEU A 201 -27.13 2.50 2.84
CA LEU A 201 -27.02 2.90 1.45
C LEU A 201 -25.68 2.40 0.94
N TYR A 202 -25.63 1.91 -0.29
CA TYR A 202 -24.35 1.57 -0.90
C TYR A 202 -24.27 2.03 -2.35
N ARG A 203 -23.04 2.27 -2.80
CA ARG A 203 -22.71 2.63 -4.17
C ARG A 203 -21.60 1.73 -4.66
N LEU A 204 -21.71 1.26 -5.90
CA LEU A 204 -20.64 0.54 -6.57
C LEU A 204 -19.69 1.54 -7.24
N GLU A 205 -18.42 1.38 -6.96
CA GLU A 205 -17.36 2.25 -7.45
C GLU A 205 -16.25 1.39 -8.03
N LYS A 206 -15.43 2.01 -8.86
CA LYS A 206 -14.21 1.37 -9.38
C LYS A 206 -12.94 2.02 -8.85
N GLU A 207 -13.07 3.25 -8.38
CA GLU A 207 -11.95 4.08 -7.98
C GLU A 207 -11.98 4.33 -6.48
N LEU A 208 -10.79 4.25 -5.90
CA LEU A 208 -10.48 4.75 -4.57
C LEU A 208 -9.81 6.12 -4.68
N PRO A 209 -9.93 6.97 -3.64
CA PRO A 209 -9.17 8.22 -3.56
C PRO A 209 -7.68 8.03 -3.91
N ILE A 210 -7.11 9.07 -4.51
CA ILE A 210 -5.70 9.08 -4.93
C ILE A 210 -4.79 9.01 -3.69
N LEU A 211 -3.83 8.08 -3.70
CA LEU A 211 -2.74 8.01 -2.74
C LEU A 211 -1.42 8.23 -3.48
N TYR A 212 -0.61 9.22 -3.06
CA TYR A 212 0.70 9.55 -3.66
C TYR A 212 0.64 9.64 -5.21
N ASP A 213 -0.32 10.43 -5.70
CA ASP A 213 -0.58 10.68 -7.12
C ASP A 213 -0.94 9.45 -7.96
N ALA A 214 -1.25 8.31 -7.34
CA ALA A 214 -1.80 7.14 -8.03
C ALA A 214 -3.29 6.97 -7.74
N THR A 215 -4.08 6.84 -8.81
CA THR A 215 -5.44 6.32 -8.73
C THR A 215 -5.39 4.83 -8.45
N LEU A 216 -6.18 4.38 -7.47
CA LEU A 216 -6.31 2.98 -7.11
C LEU A 216 -7.62 2.47 -7.67
N GLU A 217 -7.56 1.41 -8.47
CA GLU A 217 -8.72 0.83 -9.14
C GLU A 217 -8.96 -0.60 -8.68
N ASP A 218 -10.23 -0.94 -8.49
CA ASP A 218 -10.67 -2.29 -8.15
C ASP A 218 -12.14 -2.46 -8.57
N GLU A 219 -12.42 -3.46 -9.41
CA GLU A 219 -13.69 -3.60 -10.13
C GLU A 219 -14.89 -3.90 -9.22
N ASP A 220 -14.63 -4.43 -8.02
CA ASP A 220 -15.66 -4.93 -7.11
C ASP A 220 -15.77 -4.08 -5.84
N LEU A 221 -15.49 -2.77 -5.91
CA LEU A 221 -15.61 -1.90 -4.73
C LEU A 221 -17.04 -1.49 -4.47
N ALA A 222 -17.40 -1.53 -3.19
CA ALA A 222 -18.65 -0.99 -2.68
C ALA A 222 -18.38 -0.02 -1.54
N TYR A 223 -18.91 1.19 -1.67
CA TYR A 223 -18.97 2.17 -0.61
C TYR A 223 -20.29 1.99 0.12
N VAL A 224 -20.24 1.56 1.36
CA VAL A 224 -21.40 1.38 2.22
C VAL A 224 -21.45 2.57 3.17
N PHE A 225 -22.43 3.42 2.96
CA PHE A 225 -22.77 4.47 3.89
C PHE A 225 -23.60 3.86 5.02
N GLY A 226 -23.40 4.33 6.26
CA GLY A 226 -24.06 3.83 7.46
C GLY A 226 -25.61 3.86 7.42
N LYS A 227 -26.27 3.75 8.56
CA LYS A 227 -27.75 3.71 8.59
C LYS A 227 -28.36 5.09 8.35
N TYR A 228 -29.20 5.21 7.32
CA TYR A 228 -29.97 6.41 7.00
C TYR A 228 -31.46 6.19 7.22
N SER A 229 -32.15 7.28 7.59
CA SER A 229 -33.59 7.38 7.72
C SER A 229 -34.16 8.34 6.66
N VAL A 230 -35.47 8.23 6.42
CA VAL A 230 -36.23 9.13 5.55
C VAL A 230 -37.48 9.58 6.30
N ASN A 231 -37.92 10.82 6.09
CA ASN A 231 -39.19 11.29 6.61
C ASN A 231 -40.36 10.60 5.88
N LEU A 232 -40.99 9.63 6.54
CA LEU A 232 -42.09 8.84 5.96
C LEU A 232 -43.33 9.69 5.60
N ASN A 233 -43.62 10.75 6.35
CA ASN A 233 -44.77 11.61 6.07
C ASN A 233 -44.55 12.42 4.78
N ASP A 234 -43.35 12.97 4.63
CA ASP A 234 -42.94 13.68 3.42
C ASP A 234 -42.90 12.72 2.20
N LEU A 235 -42.33 11.52 2.37
CA LEU A 235 -42.30 10.53 1.30
C LEU A 235 -43.71 10.09 0.87
N LYS A 236 -44.62 9.90 1.82
CA LYS A 236 -46.04 9.59 1.53
C LYS A 236 -46.71 10.73 0.77
N PHE A 237 -46.52 11.97 1.20
CA PHE A 237 -47.05 13.14 0.49
C PHE A 237 -46.52 13.23 -0.95
N LYS A 238 -45.22 12.96 -1.15
CA LYS A 238 -44.60 12.91 -2.49
C LYS A 238 -45.18 11.80 -3.37
N ILE A 239 -45.53 10.65 -2.81
CA ILE A 239 -46.22 9.56 -3.53
C ILE A 239 -47.64 9.98 -3.91
N ASP A 240 -48.41 10.51 -2.94
CA ASP A 240 -49.82 10.86 -3.12
C ASP A 240 -50.02 12.00 -4.13
N THR A 241 -49.02 12.88 -4.28
CA THR A 241 -49.06 14.03 -5.19
C THR A 241 -48.25 13.83 -6.47
N PHE A 242 -47.71 12.64 -6.73
CA PHE A 242 -46.87 12.38 -7.88
C PHE A 242 -47.64 12.46 -9.20
N VAL A 243 -47.13 13.24 -10.15
CA VAL A 243 -47.66 13.36 -11.51
C VAL A 243 -46.59 12.94 -12.51
N LYS A 244 -47.01 12.33 -13.63
CA LYS A 244 -46.09 11.91 -14.70
C LYS A 244 -45.26 13.10 -15.19
N GLY A 245 -43.95 12.97 -15.15
CA GLY A 245 -43.00 14.03 -15.51
C GLY A 245 -42.36 14.72 -14.29
N ASP A 246 -42.86 14.45 -13.08
CA ASP A 246 -42.25 14.97 -11.86
C ASP A 246 -40.88 14.35 -11.59
N VAL A 247 -40.02 15.15 -10.97
CA VAL A 247 -38.80 14.70 -10.29
C VAL A 247 -38.94 15.07 -8.81
N ARG A 248 -38.89 14.08 -7.93
CA ARG A 248 -39.03 14.25 -6.48
C ARG A 248 -37.70 13.97 -5.81
N LEU A 249 -37.23 14.91 -5.01
CA LEU A 249 -36.06 14.74 -4.19
C LEU A 249 -36.41 13.90 -2.96
N VAL A 250 -35.65 12.86 -2.66
CA VAL A 250 -35.75 12.09 -1.41
C VAL A 250 -34.47 12.28 -0.63
N GLU A 251 -34.61 12.75 0.61
CA GLU A 251 -33.48 13.03 1.50
C GLU A 251 -33.31 11.87 2.48
N PHE A 252 -32.11 11.31 2.50
CA PHE A 252 -31.66 10.32 3.46
C PHE A 252 -30.80 11.03 4.50
N ILE A 253 -31.20 10.91 5.78
CA ILE A 253 -30.54 11.55 6.93
C ILE A 253 -29.92 10.47 7.83
N PRO A 254 -28.63 10.57 8.19
CA PRO A 254 -27.94 9.56 8.98
C PRO A 254 -28.52 9.51 10.41
N ILE A 255 -28.68 8.29 10.95
CA ILE A 255 -29.32 8.05 12.26
C ILE A 255 -28.29 8.11 13.42
N SER A 256 -27.02 7.91 13.10
CA SER A 256 -25.87 8.01 14.00
C SER A 256 -24.71 8.67 13.25
N THR A 257 -23.53 8.73 13.86
CA THR A 257 -22.29 8.98 13.11
C THR A 257 -22.13 7.88 12.06
N ALA A 258 -22.64 8.12 10.86
CA ALA A 258 -22.60 7.17 9.76
C ALA A 258 -21.17 7.15 9.22
N ASP A 259 -20.42 6.13 9.64
CA ASP A 259 -19.16 5.80 8.98
C ASP A 259 -19.46 5.31 7.56
N THR A 260 -18.60 5.69 6.62
CA THR A 260 -18.57 5.06 5.29
C THR A 260 -17.54 3.96 5.33
N TYR A 261 -17.96 2.79 4.91
CA TYR A 261 -17.10 1.63 4.77
C TYR A 261 -16.80 1.44 3.29
N VAL A 262 -15.57 1.07 2.98
CA VAL A 262 -15.24 0.45 1.70
C VAL A 262 -15.04 -1.03 1.92
N THR A 263 -15.66 -1.82 1.06
CA THR A 263 -15.61 -3.28 1.08
C THR A 263 -15.74 -3.82 -0.35
N LYS A 264 -15.57 -5.13 -0.51
CA LYS A 264 -15.85 -5.82 -1.77
C LYS A 264 -17.35 -6.05 -1.94
N PHE A 265 -17.84 -6.02 -3.18
CA PHE A 265 -19.26 -6.25 -3.50
C PHE A 265 -19.75 -7.62 -2.99
N GLU A 266 -18.91 -8.65 -3.07
CA GLU A 266 -19.25 -9.97 -2.52
C GLU A 266 -19.51 -9.97 -1.00
N HIS A 267 -18.86 -9.07 -0.26
CA HIS A 267 -19.11 -8.92 1.18
C HIS A 267 -20.44 -8.24 1.48
N LEU A 268 -20.99 -7.45 0.55
CA LEU A 268 -22.34 -6.88 0.72
C LEU A 268 -23.41 -7.97 0.76
N LYS A 269 -23.27 -8.99 -0.10
CA LYS A 269 -24.21 -10.12 -0.14
C LYS A 269 -24.30 -10.82 1.21
N ILE A 270 -23.19 -10.92 1.93
CA ILE A 270 -23.13 -11.49 3.29
C ILE A 270 -23.89 -10.61 4.30
N ILE A 271 -23.90 -9.28 4.12
CA ILE A 271 -24.64 -8.35 4.99
C ILE A 271 -26.14 -8.45 4.73
N GLU A 272 -26.55 -8.50 3.46
CA GLU A 272 -27.95 -8.72 3.07
C GLU A 272 -28.47 -10.07 3.59
N GLU A 273 -27.67 -11.14 3.50
CA GLU A 273 -27.99 -12.48 4.03
C GLU A 273 -28.19 -12.49 5.56
N LYS A 274 -27.56 -11.55 6.28
CA LYS A 274 -27.74 -11.38 7.73
C LYS A 274 -28.98 -10.56 8.10
N GLY A 275 -29.77 -10.12 7.11
CA GLY A 275 -31.07 -9.47 7.30
C GLY A 275 -31.01 -7.96 7.53
N GLU A 276 -29.87 -7.31 7.25
CA GLU A 276 -29.79 -5.85 7.22
C GLU A 276 -30.32 -5.34 5.86
N ASN A 277 -31.20 -4.34 5.86
CA ASN A 277 -31.67 -3.76 4.60
C ASN A 277 -30.59 -2.85 4.01
N MET A 278 -30.34 -3.06 2.72
CA MET A 278 -29.42 -2.27 1.93
C MET A 278 -30.13 -1.75 0.69
N MET A 279 -29.80 -0.54 0.28
CA MET A 279 -30.30 0.06 -0.95
C MET A 279 -29.12 0.60 -1.75
N GLU A 280 -29.03 0.16 -3.01
CA GLU A 280 -28.08 0.73 -3.96
C GLU A 280 -28.51 2.16 -4.32
N ILE A 281 -27.55 3.08 -4.32
CA ILE A 281 -27.71 4.43 -4.82
C ILE A 281 -26.89 4.61 -6.11
N PRO A 282 -27.43 5.30 -7.13
CA PRO A 282 -26.74 5.49 -8.40
C PRO A 282 -25.48 6.34 -8.25
N ASN A 283 -24.53 6.14 -9.17
CA ASN A 283 -23.34 6.98 -9.28
C ASN A 283 -23.76 8.40 -9.73
N SER A 284 -23.26 9.41 -9.00
CA SER A 284 -23.49 10.84 -9.28
C SER A 284 -22.85 11.28 -10.60
#